data_AF-A0A967K0Q0-F1
#
_entry.id   AF-A0A967K0Q0-F1
#
_cell.length_a   1.000
_cell.length_b   1.000
_cell.length_c   1.000
_cell.angle_alpha   90.00
_cell.angle_beta   90.00
_cell.angle_gamma   90.00
#
_symmetry.space_group_name_H-M   'P 1'
#
loop_
_entity.id
_entity.type
_entity.pdbx_description
1 polymer ?
#
loop_
_entity_poly.entity_id
_entity_poly.type
_entity_poly.pdbx_seq_one_letter_code
_entity_poly.pdbx_strand_id
1 'polypeptide(L)' 'PAGYHGLEPGERLVSNMAPTVAIRKDAALALGSPGASRITTAVSSVLVNFLLHGMSLSDAVDHPRL' A
#
# COMPACT_ATOMS: atom_id res chain seq x y z
N PRO A 1 -6.95 18.82 17.31
CA PRO A 1 -7.21 17.53 18.00
C PRO A 1 -6.03 17.17 18.92
N ALA A 2 -6.26 16.51 20.05
CA ALA A 2 -5.25 16.26 21.09
C ALA A 2 -4.08 15.34 20.68
N GLY A 3 -4.02 14.93 19.40
CA GLY A 3 -3.03 14.00 18.89
C GLY A 3 -3.14 12.63 19.55
N TYR A 4 -2.07 11.83 19.45
CA TYR A 4 -2.01 10.50 20.07
C TYR A 4 -2.02 10.53 21.61
N HIS A 5 -1.90 11.72 22.22
CA HIS A 5 -1.83 11.89 23.68
C HIS A 5 -3.20 11.86 24.37
N GLY A 6 -4.31 11.84 23.61
CA GLY A 6 -5.67 11.75 24.13
C GLY A 6 -6.30 10.35 24.06
N LEU A 7 -5.50 9.31 23.80
CA LEU A 7 -5.99 7.93 23.67
C LEU A 7 -5.91 7.22 25.03
N GLU A 8 -6.95 6.48 25.40
CA GLU A 8 -6.95 5.66 26.62
C GLU A 8 -6.07 4.40 26.45
N PRO A 9 -5.50 3.85 27.54
CA PRO A 9 -4.78 2.59 27.49
C PRO A 9 -5.63 1.46 26.87
N GLY A 10 -5.10 0.82 25.83
CA GLY A 10 -5.79 -0.24 25.09
C GLY A 10 -6.54 0.25 23.85
N GLU A 11 -6.64 1.55 23.61
CA GLU A 11 -7.17 2.07 22.35
C GLU A 11 -6.27 1.74 21.16
N ARG A 12 -6.90 1.43 20.03
CA ARG A 12 -6.19 1.11 18.79
C ARG A 12 -5.61 2.37 18.18
N LEU A 13 -4.30 2.39 17.97
CA LEU A 13 -3.63 3.43 17.21
C LEU A 13 -4.02 3.37 15.73
N VAL A 14 -4.17 4.55 15.12
CA VAL A 14 -4.29 4.66 13.67
C VAL A 14 -3.01 4.13 13.01
N SER A 15 -3.18 3.29 12.01
CA SER A 15 -2.09 2.74 11.22
C SER A 15 -2.36 2.93 9.74
N ASN A 16 -1.33 3.31 8.99
CA ASN A 16 -1.36 3.40 7.54
C ASN A 16 -0.99 2.06 6.86
N MET A 17 -0.82 0.98 7.62
CA MET A 17 -0.57 -0.34 7.03
C MET A 17 -1.75 -0.75 6.15
N ALA A 18 -1.44 -1.05 4.88
CA ALA A 18 -2.42 -1.48 3.89
C ALA A 18 -1.90 -2.72 3.13
N PRO A 19 -1.77 -3.88 3.80
CA PRO A 19 -1.49 -5.12 3.08
C PRO A 19 -2.61 -5.37 2.07
N THR A 20 -2.25 -5.54 0.80
CA THR A 20 -3.21 -5.56 -0.31
C THR A 20 -3.08 -6.84 -1.12
N VAL A 21 -4.22 -7.47 -1.42
CA VAL A 21 -4.29 -8.69 -2.24
C VAL A 21 -5.31 -8.46 -3.36
N ALA A 22 -4.97 -8.87 -4.58
CA ALA A 22 -5.86 -8.91 -5.73
C ALA A 22 -5.95 -10.34 -6.29
N ILE A 23 -7.15 -10.75 -6.72
CA ILE A 23 -7.41 -12.10 -7.21
C ILE A 23 -8.16 -12.01 -8.54
N ARG A 24 -7.73 -12.82 -9.51
CA ARG A 24 -8.39 -13.13 -10.77
C ARG A 24 -8.53 -14.66 -10.87
N LYS A 25 -9.38 -15.15 -11.76
CA LYS A 25 -9.71 -16.60 -11.91
C LYS A 25 -8.50 -17.54 -11.84
N ASP A 26 -7.40 -17.16 -12.46
CA ASP A 26 -6.18 -17.95 -12.66
C ASP A 26 -4.93 -17.32 -12.04
N ALA A 27 -5.08 -16.21 -11.30
CA ALA A 27 -3.94 -15.46 -10.79
C ALA A 27 -4.25 -14.75 -9.46
N ALA A 28 -3.23 -14.62 -8.61
CA ALA A 28 -3.28 -13.81 -7.40
C ALA A 28 -2.06 -12.91 -7.31
N LEU A 29 -2.23 -11.74 -6.71
CA LEU A 29 -1.19 -10.76 -6.46
C LEU A 29 -1.27 -10.32 -5.00
N ALA A 30 -0.17 -10.40 -4.28
CA ALA A 30 -0.02 -9.85 -2.93
C ALA A 30 1.04 -8.75 -2.96
N LEU A 31 0.71 -7.61 -2.39
CA LEU A 31 1.56 -6.42 -2.41
C LEU A 31 1.45 -5.63 -1.10
N GLY A 32 2.54 -4.95 -0.79
CA GLY A 32 2.65 -4.08 0.37
C GLY A 32 3.91 -3.24 0.26
N SER A 33 3.97 -2.17 1.04
CA SER A 33 5.15 -1.33 1.15
C SER A 33 5.32 -0.93 2.61
N PRO A 34 6.55 -0.86 3.14
CA PRO A 34 6.83 -0.04 4.31
C PRO A 34 6.74 1.45 3.93
N GLY A 35 6.69 2.36 4.91
CA GLY A 35 6.83 3.81 4.65
C GLY A 35 5.80 4.74 5.30
N ALA A 36 5.07 4.27 6.33
CA ALA A 36 4.09 5.06 7.09
C ALA A 36 3.05 5.75 6.17
N SER A 37 3.06 7.08 6.07
CA SER A 37 2.13 7.82 5.22
C SER A 37 2.26 7.54 3.73
N ARG A 38 3.39 6.97 3.27
CA ARG A 38 3.65 6.65 1.86
C ARG A 38 3.12 5.28 1.42
N ILE A 39 2.59 4.47 2.35
CA ILE A 39 2.17 3.10 2.04
C ILE A 39 1.08 3.10 0.95
N THR A 40 0.05 3.93 1.12
CA THR A 40 -1.08 4.01 0.19
C THR A 40 -0.66 4.45 -1.21
N THR A 41 0.19 5.48 -1.31
CA THR A 41 0.66 5.98 -2.62
C THR A 41 1.59 4.98 -3.29
N ALA A 42 2.51 4.34 -2.55
CA ALA A 42 3.41 3.33 -3.08
C ALA A 42 2.64 2.13 -3.65
N VAL A 43 1.67 1.60 -2.92
CA VAL A 43 0.79 0.51 -3.38
C VAL A 43 0.00 0.93 -4.62
N SER A 44 -0.55 2.14 -4.63
CA SER A 44 -1.34 2.64 -5.76
C SER A 44 -0.50 2.83 -7.02
N SER A 45 0.74 3.35 -6.90
CA SER A 45 1.65 3.51 -8.03
C SER A 45 1.99 2.17 -8.70
N VAL A 46 2.28 1.13 -7.90
CA VAL A 46 2.55 -0.21 -8.43
C VAL A 46 1.33 -0.78 -9.16
N LEU A 47 0.13 -0.63 -8.59
CA LEU A 47 -1.10 -1.12 -9.22
C LEU A 47 -1.41 -0.37 -10.54
N VAL A 48 -1.24 0.94 -10.59
CA VAL A 48 -1.43 1.73 -11.82
C VAL A 48 -0.43 1.32 -12.90
N ASN A 49 0.85 1.21 -12.54
CA ASN A 49 1.90 0.80 -13.47
C ASN A 49 1.67 -0.61 -14.04
N PHE A 50 1.28 -1.56 -13.18
CA PHE A 50 1.03 -2.95 -13.57
C PHE A 50 -0.28 -3.09 -14.37
N LEU A 51 -1.39 -2.58 -13.86
CA LEU A 51 -2.73 -2.85 -14.40
C LEU A 51 -3.12 -1.92 -15.54
N LEU A 52 -2.71 -0.64 -15.50
CA LEU A 52 -3.12 0.37 -16.47
C LEU A 52 -2.04 0.65 -17.51
N HIS A 53 -0.76 0.68 -17.11
CA HIS A 53 0.35 0.89 -18.03
C HIS A 53 0.93 -0.41 -18.61
N GLY A 54 0.48 -1.57 -18.12
CA GLY A 54 0.89 -2.87 -18.65
C GLY A 54 2.37 -3.20 -18.44
N MET A 55 3.03 -2.55 -17.48
CA MET A 55 4.41 -2.88 -17.11
C MET A 55 4.48 -4.30 -16.55
N SER A 56 5.66 -4.92 -16.61
CA SER A 56 5.89 -6.14 -15.84
C SER A 56 5.77 -5.84 -14.34
N LEU A 57 5.45 -6.84 -13.51
CA LEU A 57 5.34 -6.61 -12.07
C LEU A 57 6.65 -6.10 -11.46
N SER A 58 7.81 -6.59 -11.93
CA SER A 58 9.11 -6.12 -11.46
C SER A 58 9.33 -4.65 -11.84
N ASP A 59 9.08 -4.29 -13.10
CA ASP A 59 9.26 -2.91 -13.56
C ASP A 59 8.30 -1.95 -12.84
N ALA A 60 7.06 -2.37 -12.59
CA ALA A 60 6.08 -1.58 -11.84
C ALA A 60 6.52 -1.31 -10.39
N VAL A 61 7.20 -2.28 -9.77
CA VAL A 61 7.80 -2.14 -8.44
C VAL A 61 9.04 -1.25 -8.49
N ASP A 62 9.94 -1.45 -9.43
CA ASP A 62 11.21 -0.72 -9.52
C ASP A 62 11.04 0.71 -10.07
N HIS A 63 9.89 1.01 -10.68
CA HIS A 63 9.60 2.34 -11.19
C HIS A 63 9.69 3.41 -10.07
N PRO A 64 10.36 4.55 -10.32
CA PRO A 64 10.44 5.65 -9.37
C PRO A 64 9.05 6.12 -8.87
N ARG A 65 8.99 6.49 -7.58
CA ARG A 65 7.76 6.92 -6.88
C ARG A 65 7.97 8.29 -6.24
N LEU A 66 6.87 9.01 -6.00
CA LEU A 66 6.84 10.32 -5.32
C LEU A 66 6.64 10.18 -3.81
#